data_AF-A0A3D5D4K6-F1
#
_entry.id   AF-A0A3D5D4K6-F1
#
_cell.length_a   1.000
_cell.length_b   1.000
_cell.length_c   1.000
_cell.angle_alpha   90.00
_cell.angle_beta   90.00
_cell.angle_gamma   90.00
#
_symmetry.space_group_name_H-M   'P 1'
#
loop_
_entity.id
_entity.type
_entity.pdbx_description
1 polymer ?
#
loop_
_entity_poly.entity_id
_entity_poly.type
_entity_poly.pdbx_seq_one_letter_code
_entity_poly.pdbx_strand_id
1 'polypeptide(L)'
;YKDFVLHVEYKYPPKGNSGIHFRVGDLKNPVNTGIEAQVLDSYGKKKMGHHDHGGIIRTVGASKNMSKKAGEWNTMILTCKGHHLKVQLNGEQIVDIHLDKTPMKDRPLEGHIGLQDHGEPNNLHFRNIKIKEL
;
A
#
# COMPACT_ATOMS: atom_id res chain seq x y z
N TYR A 1 0.81 -1.43 -15.55
CA TYR A 1 2.20 -1.28 -15.06
C TYR A 1 2.72 -2.61 -14.55
N LYS A 2 3.90 -3.02 -15.01
CA LYS A 2 4.57 -4.26 -14.62
C LYS A 2 5.62 -4.02 -13.55
N ASP A 3 6.78 -3.49 -13.95
CA ASP A 3 7.88 -3.11 -13.06
C ASP A 3 7.91 -1.58 -12.95
N PHE A 4 7.85 -1.06 -11.73
CA PHE A 4 7.69 0.36 -11.49
C PHE A 4 8.10 0.78 -10.07
N VAL A 5 8.33 2.08 -9.91
CA VAL A 5 8.32 2.79 -8.63
C VAL A 5 7.12 3.73 -8.61
N LEU A 6 6.24 3.57 -7.62
CA LEU A 6 5.09 4.43 -7.39
C LEU A 6 5.32 5.25 -6.12
N HIS A 7 5.29 6.58 -6.25
CA HIS A 7 5.28 7.54 -5.15
C HIS A 7 3.85 8.04 -4.95
N VAL A 8 3.36 7.98 -3.71
CA VAL A 8 2.06 8.53 -3.32
C VAL A 8 2.19 9.27 -2.00
N GLU A 9 1.62 10.47 -1.94
CA GLU A 9 1.38 11.15 -0.67
C GLU A 9 -0.11 11.12 -0.33
N TYR A 10 -0.43 10.89 0.94
CA TYR A 10 -1.80 10.87 1.40
C TYR A 10 -1.93 11.38 2.84
N LYS A 11 -3.12 11.87 3.15
CA LYS A 11 -3.53 12.31 4.47
C LYS A 11 -4.89 11.67 4.78
N TYR A 12 -5.01 11.08 5.96
CA TYR A 12 -6.25 10.45 6.44
C TYR A 12 -6.81 11.17 7.68
N PRO A 13 -8.13 11.12 7.90
CA PRO A 13 -8.77 11.56 9.15
C PRO A 13 -8.48 10.56 10.29
N PRO A 14 -8.83 10.88 11.55
CA PRO A 14 -8.79 9.91 12.64
C PRO A 14 -9.59 8.66 12.28
N LYS A 15 -9.02 7.47 12.54
CA LYS A 15 -9.59 6.16 12.14
C LYS A 15 -9.76 5.96 10.63
N GLY A 16 -9.15 6.80 9.80
CA GLY A 16 -9.24 6.68 8.34
C GLY A 16 -8.70 5.34 7.84
N ASN A 17 -9.36 4.79 6.82
CA ASN A 17 -9.04 3.51 6.19
C ASN A 17 -9.15 3.65 4.66
N SER A 18 -8.19 3.12 3.95
CA SER A 18 -8.06 3.10 2.49
C SER A 18 -6.94 2.13 2.12
N GLY A 19 -6.54 2.12 0.86
CA GLY A 19 -5.49 1.26 0.34
C GLY A 19 -4.98 1.75 -1.00
N ILE A 20 -3.69 1.51 -1.23
CA ILE A 20 -3.06 1.69 -2.54
C ILE A 20 -3.05 0.33 -3.21
N HIS A 21 -3.90 0.16 -4.22
CA HIS A 21 -3.96 -1.03 -5.04
C HIS A 21 -2.98 -0.93 -6.20
N PHE A 22 -2.30 -2.02 -6.51
CA PHE A 22 -1.41 -2.11 -7.65
C PHE A 22 -1.42 -3.49 -8.28
N ARG A 23 -1.04 -3.56 -9.56
CA ARG A 23 -1.13 -4.76 -10.39
C ARG A 23 -2.53 -5.40 -10.32
N VAL A 24 -3.58 -4.58 -10.38
CA VAL A 24 -4.96 -5.04 -10.44
C VAL A 24 -5.23 -5.64 -11.82
N GLY A 25 -5.53 -6.94 -11.87
CA GLY A 25 -5.85 -7.65 -13.12
C GLY A 25 -7.29 -7.43 -13.61
N ASP A 26 -8.26 -7.26 -12.71
CA ASP A 26 -9.66 -6.99 -13.03
C ASP A 26 -10.17 -5.80 -12.21
N LEU A 27 -10.50 -4.70 -12.91
CA LEU A 27 -11.04 -3.48 -12.30
C LEU A 27 -12.40 -3.68 -11.64
N LYS A 28 -13.16 -4.72 -12.01
CA LYS A 28 -14.43 -5.06 -11.34
C LYS A 28 -14.22 -5.85 -10.06
N ASN A 29 -13.01 -6.38 -9.83
CA ASN A 29 -12.68 -7.20 -8.67
C ASN A 29 -11.28 -6.86 -8.12
N PRO A 30 -11.00 -5.60 -7.76
CA PRO A 30 -9.64 -5.15 -7.45
C PRO A 30 -9.05 -5.83 -6.21
N VAL A 31 -9.89 -6.10 -5.20
CA VAL A 31 -9.46 -6.75 -3.94
C VAL A 31 -8.95 -8.18 -4.20
N ASN A 32 -9.62 -8.94 -5.07
CA ASN A 32 -9.25 -10.33 -5.34
C ASN A 32 -8.33 -10.52 -6.53
N THR A 33 -8.02 -9.46 -7.29
CA THR A 33 -7.13 -9.55 -8.46
C THR A 33 -5.93 -8.60 -8.44
N GLY A 34 -5.82 -7.71 -7.46
CA GLY A 34 -4.66 -6.83 -7.26
C GLY A 34 -3.84 -7.15 -6.02
N ILE A 35 -2.93 -6.26 -5.67
CA ILE A 35 -2.22 -6.26 -4.38
C ILE A 35 -2.51 -4.93 -3.70
N GLU A 36 -2.70 -4.96 -2.38
CA GLU A 36 -3.06 -3.79 -1.60
C GLU A 36 -1.98 -3.50 -0.56
N ALA A 37 -1.41 -2.30 -0.64
CA ALA A 37 -0.65 -1.69 0.45
C ALA A 37 -1.61 -0.85 1.31
N GLN A 38 -1.73 -1.24 2.58
CA GLN A 38 -2.78 -0.72 3.44
C GLN A 38 -2.52 0.73 3.87
N VAL A 39 -3.58 1.55 3.87
CA VAL A 39 -3.60 2.89 4.47
C VAL A 39 -4.61 2.87 5.62
N LEU A 40 -4.12 2.91 6.85
CA LEU A 40 -4.98 2.89 8.04
C LEU A 40 -4.39 3.83 9.09
N ASP A 41 -5.23 4.52 9.86
CA ASP A 41 -4.77 5.21 11.06
C ASP A 41 -4.29 4.21 12.12
N SER A 42 -3.00 3.89 12.06
CA SER A 42 -2.32 2.94 12.95
C SER A 42 -1.36 3.62 13.92
N TYR A 43 -1.43 4.95 14.07
CA TYR A 43 -0.49 5.70 14.89
C TYR A 43 -0.43 5.18 16.33
N GLY A 44 0.79 4.94 16.84
CA GLY A 44 1.01 4.43 18.21
C GLY A 44 0.80 2.92 18.39
N LYS A 45 0.38 2.18 17.35
CA LYS A 45 0.28 0.73 17.41
C LYS A 45 1.67 0.08 17.53
N LYS A 46 1.84 -0.83 18.51
CA LYS A 46 3.13 -1.47 18.83
C LYS A 46 3.50 -2.63 17.91
N LYS A 47 2.52 -3.46 17.53
CA LYS A 47 2.71 -4.64 16.69
C LYS A 47 1.87 -4.47 15.43
N MET A 48 2.52 -4.44 14.27
CA MET A 48 1.88 -4.23 12.97
C MET A 48 1.55 -5.57 12.32
N GLY A 49 0.34 -5.69 11.80
CA GLY A 49 -0.11 -6.79 10.95
C GLY A 49 -0.28 -6.35 9.49
N HIS A 50 -0.65 -7.30 8.63
CA HIS A 50 -0.88 -7.02 7.21
C HIS A 50 -2.13 -6.15 6.94
N HIS A 51 -3.01 -5.98 7.92
CA HIS A 51 -4.15 -5.06 7.88
C HIS A 51 -3.88 -3.69 8.52
N ASP A 52 -2.64 -3.43 8.95
CA ASP A 52 -2.23 -2.15 9.50
C ASP A 52 -1.44 -1.34 8.48
N HIS A 53 -1.25 -0.05 8.77
CA HIS A 53 -0.61 0.90 7.85
C HIS A 53 0.73 0.41 7.29
N GLY A 54 0.84 0.37 5.95
CA GLY A 54 2.03 -0.08 5.24
C GLY A 54 2.18 -1.61 5.17
N GLY A 55 1.28 -2.37 5.81
CA GLY A 55 1.15 -3.80 5.61
C GLY A 55 0.69 -4.12 4.19
N ILE A 56 1.11 -5.28 3.68
CA ILE A 56 0.63 -5.82 2.41
C ILE A 56 -0.42 -6.88 2.73
N ILE A 57 -1.67 -6.55 2.42
CA ILE A 57 -2.85 -7.34 2.78
C ILE A 57 -2.68 -8.81 2.37
N ARG A 58 -3.04 -9.74 3.28
CA ARG A 58 -2.88 -11.21 3.14
C ARG A 58 -1.44 -11.72 3.03
N THR A 59 -0.44 -10.88 3.31
CA THR A 59 0.97 -11.31 3.29
C THR A 59 1.69 -10.94 4.59
N VAL A 60 2.14 -9.70 4.75
CA VAL A 60 3.08 -9.28 5.79
C VAL A 60 2.69 -7.92 6.36
N GLY A 61 2.91 -7.73 7.66
CA GLY A 61 2.81 -6.42 8.30
C GLY A 61 4.09 -5.60 8.12
N ALA A 62 3.99 -4.29 8.30
CA ALA A 62 5.14 -3.41 8.34
C ALA A 62 6.12 -3.84 9.45
N SER A 63 7.42 -3.90 9.16
CA SER A 63 8.46 -4.24 10.16
C SER A 63 8.53 -3.21 11.30
N LYS A 64 8.16 -1.96 11.00
CA LYS A 64 8.13 -0.83 11.93
C LYS A 64 6.91 0.03 11.67
N ASN A 65 6.26 0.48 12.73
CA ASN A 65 5.19 1.46 12.60
C ASN A 65 5.79 2.85 12.30
N MET A 66 5.55 3.31 11.08
CA MET A 66 6.00 4.62 10.61
C MET A 66 4.80 5.54 10.31
N SER A 67 3.60 5.21 10.79
CA SER A 67 2.42 6.05 10.66
C SER A 67 2.66 7.43 11.28
N LYS A 68 2.24 8.48 10.59
CA LYS A 68 2.05 9.80 11.20
C LYS A 68 0.66 9.91 11.83
N LYS A 69 0.45 10.93 12.64
CA LYS A 69 -0.88 11.19 13.23
C LYS A 69 -1.88 11.51 12.12
N ALA A 70 -3.15 11.24 12.38
CA ALA A 70 -4.24 11.70 11.53
C ALA A 70 -4.13 13.21 11.25
N GLY A 71 -4.42 13.61 10.01
CA GLY A 71 -4.26 14.99 9.54
C GLY A 71 -2.85 15.35 9.03
N GLU A 72 -1.84 14.50 9.23
CA GLU A 72 -0.51 14.69 8.66
C GLU A 72 -0.34 13.97 7.31
N TRP A 73 0.51 14.55 6.44
CA TRP A 73 0.85 13.94 5.16
C TRP A 73 1.87 12.81 5.35
N ASN A 74 1.48 11.62 4.94
CA ASN A 74 2.32 10.44 4.81
C ASN A 74 2.83 10.33 3.38
N THR A 75 4.01 9.74 3.22
CA THR A 75 4.61 9.41 1.92
C THR A 75 4.88 7.92 1.87
N MET A 76 4.31 7.23 0.87
CA MET A 76 4.60 5.82 0.59
C MET A 76 5.25 5.69 -0.79
N ILE A 77 6.32 4.90 -0.86
CA ILE A 77 6.98 4.53 -2.10
C ILE A 77 6.90 3.02 -2.25
N LEU A 78 6.23 2.55 -3.30
CA LEU A 78 6.17 1.15 -3.69
C LEU A 78 7.16 0.90 -4.82
N THR A 79 8.09 -0.06 -4.64
CA THR A 79 8.96 -0.54 -5.71
C THR A 79 8.58 -1.97 -6.05
N CYS A 80 8.13 -2.18 -7.27
CA CYS A 80 7.74 -3.49 -7.80
C CYS A 80 8.67 -3.88 -8.95
N LYS A 81 9.41 -4.98 -8.81
CA LYS A 81 10.30 -5.53 -9.86
C LYS A 81 10.18 -7.05 -9.92
N GLY A 82 9.52 -7.58 -10.94
CA GLY A 82 9.09 -8.97 -10.95
C GLY A 82 8.29 -9.28 -9.68
N HIS A 83 8.63 -10.35 -8.97
CA HIS A 83 8.01 -10.68 -7.68
C HIS A 83 8.56 -9.88 -6.48
N HIS A 84 9.64 -9.10 -6.65
CA HIS A 84 10.22 -8.33 -5.57
C HIS A 84 9.39 -7.08 -5.30
N LEU A 85 8.82 -6.99 -4.10
CA LEU A 85 8.06 -5.85 -3.61
C LEU A 85 8.79 -5.22 -2.42
N LYS A 86 9.03 -3.91 -2.51
CA LYS A 86 9.51 -3.09 -1.40
C LYS A 86 8.52 -1.97 -1.11
N VAL A 87 8.33 -1.67 0.18
CA VAL A 87 7.56 -0.51 0.64
C VAL A 87 8.44 0.35 1.53
N GLN A 88 8.57 1.61 1.16
CA GLN A 88 9.11 2.66 2.03
C GLN A 88 7.95 3.52 2.53
N LEU A 89 7.88 3.75 3.84
CA LEU A 89 6.88 4.61 4.47
C LEU A 89 7.59 5.68 5.29
N ASN A 90 7.34 6.95 4.96
CA ASN A 90 7.90 8.11 5.66
C ASN A 90 9.42 8.06 5.84
N GLY A 91 10.14 7.60 4.81
CA GLY A 91 11.59 7.54 4.78
C GLY A 91 12.19 6.19 5.18
N GLU A 92 11.41 5.25 5.74
CA GLU A 92 11.90 3.97 6.24
C GLU A 92 11.43 2.80 5.37
N GLN A 93 12.31 1.86 5.02
CA GLN A 93 11.91 0.62 4.34
C GLN A 93 11.25 -0.33 5.35
N ILE A 94 9.93 -0.50 5.22
CA ILE A 94 9.11 -1.29 6.17
C ILE A 94 8.71 -2.67 5.65
N VAL A 95 8.83 -2.90 4.35
CA VAL A 95 8.55 -4.20 3.70
C VAL A 95 9.61 -4.43 2.62
N ASP A 96 10.12 -5.66 2.56
CA ASP A 96 11.03 -6.15 1.51
C ASP A 96 10.78 -7.66 1.35
N ILE A 97 9.98 -8.04 0.36
CA ILE A 97 9.50 -9.42 0.19
C ILE A 97 9.48 -9.87 -1.28
N HIS A 98 9.42 -11.18 -1.44
CA HIS A 98 9.19 -11.87 -2.72
C HIS A 98 7.77 -12.41 -2.75
N LEU A 99 6.90 -11.85 -3.59
CA LEU A 99 5.46 -12.18 -3.66
C LEU A 99 5.18 -13.64 -4.00
N ASP A 100 6.03 -14.27 -4.82
CA ASP A 100 6.02 -15.69 -5.17
C ASP A 100 6.25 -16.62 -3.96
N LYS A 101 6.75 -16.08 -2.84
CA LYS A 101 6.93 -16.81 -1.58
C LYS A 101 5.82 -16.54 -0.57
N THR A 102 4.72 -15.92 -0.99
CA THR A 102 3.58 -15.56 -0.14
C THR A 102 2.28 -16.18 -0.65
N PRO A 103 1.17 -16.10 0.10
CA PRO A 103 -0.15 -16.50 -0.42
C PRO A 103 -0.59 -15.75 -1.69
N MET A 104 0.07 -14.63 -2.04
CA MET A 104 -0.21 -13.84 -3.24
C MET A 104 0.62 -14.25 -4.46
N LYS A 105 1.28 -15.42 -4.43
CA LYS A 105 2.16 -15.91 -5.53
C LYS A 105 1.51 -15.94 -6.92
N ASP A 106 0.19 -16.14 -6.98
CA ASP A 106 -0.58 -16.27 -8.22
C ASP A 106 -1.16 -14.92 -8.70
N ARG A 107 -0.88 -13.81 -7.98
CA ARG A 107 -1.30 -12.46 -8.42
C ARG A 107 -0.51 -12.04 -9.66
N PRO A 108 -1.14 -11.29 -10.58
CA PRO A 108 -0.47 -10.87 -11.80
C PRO A 108 0.71 -9.94 -11.50
N LEU A 109 1.74 -10.01 -12.34
CA LEU A 109 2.90 -9.12 -12.28
C LEU A 109 2.68 -7.79 -12.99
N GLU A 110 1.54 -7.63 -13.65
CA GLU A 110 1.13 -6.40 -14.32
C GLU A 110 -0.34 -6.11 -14.10
N GLY A 111 -0.70 -4.83 -14.13
CA GLY A 111 -2.09 -4.42 -14.06
C GLY A 111 -2.25 -2.95 -13.76
N HIS A 112 -3.44 -2.58 -13.30
CA HIS A 112 -3.79 -1.20 -12.98
C HIS A 112 -3.30 -0.77 -11.59
N ILE A 113 -3.21 0.55 -11.40
CA ILE A 113 -3.04 1.20 -10.09
C ILE A 113 -4.40 1.73 -9.66
N GLY A 114 -4.75 1.62 -8.38
CA GLY A 114 -6.00 2.10 -7.82
C GLY A 114 -5.81 2.71 -6.44
N LEU A 115 -6.66 3.69 -6.11
CA LEU A 115 -6.76 4.27 -4.78
C LEU A 115 -8.13 3.91 -4.23
N GLN A 116 -8.18 3.28 -3.06
CA GLN A 116 -9.42 2.77 -2.51
C GLN A 116 -10.22 3.87 -1.82
N ASP A 117 -11.51 3.93 -2.14
CA ASP A 117 -12.52 4.53 -1.28
C ASP A 117 -13.10 3.43 -0.38
N HIS A 118 -12.80 3.48 0.92
CA HIS A 118 -13.32 2.51 1.91
C HIS A 118 -14.61 3.05 2.59
N GLY A 119 -15.20 4.12 2.06
CA GLY A 119 -16.34 4.80 2.65
C GLY A 119 -15.92 5.66 3.85
N GLU A 120 -16.50 5.40 5.01
CA GLU A 120 -16.27 6.23 6.20
C GLU A 120 -15.08 5.77 7.05
N PRO A 121 -14.38 6.71 7.73
CA PRO A 121 -14.62 8.16 7.74
C PRO A 121 -14.09 8.88 6.48
N ASN A 122 -14.87 9.86 6.00
CA ASN A 122 -14.56 10.69 4.82
C ASN A 122 -13.36 11.64 5.07
N ASN A 123 -12.94 12.38 4.03
CA ASN A 123 -11.80 13.33 4.04
C ASN A 123 -10.41 12.67 4.00
N LEU A 124 -10.30 11.57 3.26
CA LEU A 124 -9.00 11.04 2.84
C LEU A 124 -8.55 11.74 1.56
N HIS A 125 -7.30 12.17 1.53
CA HIS A 125 -6.74 12.97 0.43
C HIS A 125 -5.48 12.33 -0.12
N PHE A 126 -5.32 12.37 -1.43
CA PHE A 126 -4.09 11.97 -2.13
C PHE A 126 -3.49 13.16 -2.87
N ARG A 127 -2.16 13.20 -3.00
CA ARG A 127 -1.44 14.17 -3.85
C ARG A 127 -0.11 13.59 -4.33
N ASN A 128 0.55 14.32 -5.22
CA ASN A 128 1.90 14.01 -5.71
C ASN A 128 2.05 12.55 -6.19
N ILE A 129 1.02 12.02 -6.83
CA ILE A 129 1.04 10.65 -7.35
C ILE A 129 1.93 10.63 -8.58
N LYS A 130 3.02 9.87 -8.52
CA LYS A 130 4.00 9.77 -9.61
C LYS A 130 4.40 8.32 -9.79
N ILE A 131 4.49 7.88 -11.03
CA ILE A 131 4.96 6.54 -11.37
C ILE A 131 6.14 6.64 -12.33
N LYS A 132 7.14 5.79 -12.10
CA LYS A 132 8.29 5.61 -12.99
C LYS A 132 8.39 4.13 -13.33
N GLU A 133 8.32 3.78 -14.61
CA GLU A 133 8.58 2.41 -15.08
C GLU A 133 10.08 2.07 -14.93
N LEU A 134 10.38 0.78 -14.71
CA LEU A 134 11.72 0.26 -14.45
C LEU A 134 12.25 -0.63 -15.58
#